data_AF-Q9AF94-F1
#
_entry.id   AF-Q9AF94-F1
#
_cell.length_a   1.000
_cell.length_b   1.000
_cell.length_c   1.000
_cell.angle_alpha   90.00
_cell.angle_beta   90.00
_cell.angle_gamma   90.00
#
_symmetry.space_group_name_H-M   'P 1'
#
loop_
_entity.id
_entity.type
_entity.pdbx_description
1 polymer ?
#
loop_
_entity_poly.entity_id
_entity_poly.type
_entity_poly.pdbx_seq_one_letter_code
_entity_poly.pdbx_strand_id
1 'polypeptide(L)'
;SPAKDVKGYKIPGGDPKTPAVAQVLAIAPAMLRDKTKGCYPAPEAIMAAAVEGAQVDVDTALRIESRYFTQLTTGQISKNMIGTFWHGLNAIKSGASRPADVTKWQATKVGVLGAGMMGADVTKWQATKVGVLGAGMMGAGIAYSTAIKGIPVVLKDVSVENAEKGKAYSQKLLDKRVSQGRMTAEKRDQVLSLITATASAQDLQGCDLIIEAVFENQELKAKVTQEAEQYLAPNGVMAS
;
A
#
# COMPACT_ATOMS: atom_id res chain seq x y z
N SER A 1 -25.87 -17.23 14.86
CA SER A 1 -25.04 -18.30 14.24
C SER A 1 -25.33 -19.58 15.02
N PRO A 2 -25.98 -20.59 14.41
CA PRO A 2 -26.60 -21.72 15.12
C PRO A 2 -25.61 -22.71 15.76
N ALA A 3 -24.30 -22.49 15.62
CA ALA A 3 -23.28 -23.41 16.14
C ALA A 3 -23.21 -23.46 17.67
N LYS A 4 -23.51 -22.34 18.36
CA LYS A 4 -23.45 -22.26 19.85
C LYS A 4 -24.71 -22.79 20.55
N ASP A 5 -25.81 -22.98 19.82
CA ASP A 5 -27.11 -23.38 20.39
C ASP A 5 -27.24 -24.91 20.53
N VAL A 6 -26.21 -25.66 20.13
CA VAL A 6 -26.18 -27.12 20.25
C VAL A 6 -25.69 -27.52 21.63
N LYS A 7 -26.46 -28.39 22.31
CA LYS A 7 -26.08 -28.97 23.60
C LYS A 7 -24.70 -29.64 23.50
N GLY A 8 -23.77 -29.23 24.35
CA GLY A 8 -22.40 -29.76 24.38
C GLY A 8 -21.40 -29.01 23.48
N TYR A 9 -21.78 -27.88 22.89
CA TYR A 9 -20.86 -27.01 22.17
C TYR A 9 -19.66 -26.62 23.02
N LYS A 10 -18.47 -26.65 22.41
CA LYS A 10 -17.21 -26.20 23.02
C LYS A 10 -16.60 -25.11 22.15
N ILE A 11 -16.18 -24.01 22.77
CA ILE A 11 -15.48 -22.93 22.07
C ILE A 11 -14.14 -23.49 21.55
N PRO A 12 -13.83 -23.36 20.25
CA PRO A 12 -12.53 -23.76 19.72
C PRO A 12 -11.40 -23.03 20.46
N GLY A 13 -10.44 -23.79 20.99
CA GLY A 13 -9.35 -23.25 21.81
C GLY A 13 -9.68 -23.07 23.31
N GLY A 14 -10.94 -23.22 23.71
CA GLY A 14 -11.40 -23.09 25.10
C GLY A 14 -12.03 -21.73 25.40
N ASP A 15 -12.71 -21.68 26.54
CA ASP A 15 -13.28 -20.45 27.10
C ASP A 15 -12.25 -19.71 27.98
N PRO A 16 -12.56 -18.51 28.51
CA PRO A 16 -11.64 -17.78 29.40
C PRO A 16 -11.26 -18.51 30.70
N LYS A 17 -11.98 -19.57 31.08
CA LYS A 17 -11.67 -20.41 32.25
C LYS A 17 -10.67 -21.52 31.92
N THR A 18 -10.45 -21.80 30.64
CA THR A 18 -9.48 -22.78 30.17
C THR A 18 -8.06 -22.30 30.49
N PRO A 19 -7.22 -23.09 31.19
CA PRO A 19 -5.92 -22.61 31.70
C PRO A 19 -4.99 -21.98 30.64
N ALA A 20 -4.92 -22.59 29.45
CA ALA A 20 -4.11 -22.07 28.35
C ALA A 20 -4.61 -20.70 27.85
N VAL A 21 -5.93 -20.51 27.79
CA VAL A 21 -6.55 -19.24 27.40
C VAL A 21 -6.36 -18.19 28.49
N ALA A 22 -6.57 -18.55 29.75
CA ALA A 22 -6.40 -17.66 30.90
C ALA A 22 -4.98 -17.07 30.97
N GLN A 23 -3.95 -17.87 30.70
CA GLN A 23 -2.56 -17.41 30.66
C GLN A 23 -2.32 -16.37 29.54
N VAL A 24 -2.89 -16.59 28.36
CA VAL A 24 -2.79 -15.64 27.23
C VAL A 24 -3.57 -14.36 27.53
N LEU A 25 -4.77 -14.46 28.09
CA LEU A 25 -5.61 -13.32 28.44
C LEU A 25 -4.99 -12.41 29.50
N ALA A 26 -4.15 -12.95 30.39
CA ALA A 26 -3.43 -12.15 31.38
C ALA A 26 -2.45 -11.13 30.75
N ILE A 27 -1.87 -11.46 29.58
CA ILE A 27 -0.89 -10.60 28.90
C ILE A 27 -1.46 -9.85 27.69
N ALA A 28 -2.58 -10.32 27.12
CA ALA A 28 -3.17 -9.77 25.91
C ALA A 28 -3.48 -8.26 25.99
N PRO A 29 -4.03 -7.70 27.09
CA PRO A 29 -4.25 -6.26 27.20
C PRO A 29 -2.96 -5.43 27.14
N ALA A 30 -1.88 -5.91 27.75
CA ALA A 30 -0.59 -5.22 27.72
C ALA A 30 0.01 -5.24 26.30
N MET A 31 -0.04 -6.39 25.63
CA MET A 31 0.41 -6.50 24.22
C MET A 31 -0.41 -5.62 23.28
N LEU A 32 -1.72 -5.54 23.51
CA LEU A 32 -2.61 -4.72 22.71
C LEU A 32 -2.30 -3.25 22.91
N ARG A 33 -2.17 -2.81 24.17
CA ARG A 33 -1.81 -1.44 24.52
C ARG A 33 -0.44 -1.05 24.00
N ASP A 34 0.53 -1.98 23.97
CA ASP A 34 1.83 -1.73 23.34
C ASP A 34 1.71 -1.48 21.83
N LYS A 35 0.82 -2.19 21.13
CA LYS A 35 0.57 -1.98 19.69
C LYS A 35 -0.22 -0.71 19.39
N THR A 36 -1.24 -0.41 20.18
CA THR A 36 -2.14 0.74 19.96
C THR A 36 -1.64 2.02 20.61
N LYS A 37 -0.66 1.92 21.51
CA LYS A 37 -0.20 2.98 22.43
C LYS A 37 -1.34 3.62 23.24
N GLY A 38 -2.47 2.92 23.38
CA GLY A 38 -3.68 3.41 24.05
C GLY A 38 -4.45 4.48 23.27
N CYS A 39 -4.14 4.71 21.99
CA CYS A 39 -4.78 5.76 21.19
C CYS A 39 -6.05 5.30 20.46
N TYR A 40 -6.33 3.99 20.46
CA TYR A 40 -7.44 3.40 19.72
C TYR A 40 -8.29 2.56 20.68
N PRO A 41 -9.51 2.99 21.03
CA PRO A 41 -10.36 2.27 21.98
C PRO A 41 -11.03 1.04 21.36
N ALA A 42 -11.17 1.01 20.03
CA ALA A 42 -11.88 -0.08 19.35
C ALA A 42 -11.23 -1.45 19.56
N PRO A 43 -9.90 -1.63 19.39
CA PRO A 43 -9.27 -2.93 19.67
C PRO A 43 -9.46 -3.42 21.12
N GLU A 44 -9.42 -2.52 22.10
CA GLU A 44 -9.62 -2.87 23.52
C GLU A 44 -11.07 -3.29 23.78
N ALA A 45 -12.04 -2.52 23.25
CA ALA A 45 -13.46 -2.84 23.34
C ALA A 45 -13.82 -4.16 22.62
N ILE A 46 -13.21 -4.44 21.47
CA ILE A 46 -13.37 -5.73 20.75
C ILE A 46 -12.87 -6.89 21.62
N MET A 47 -11.69 -6.73 22.23
CA MET A 47 -11.13 -7.76 23.10
C MET A 47 -12.00 -7.98 24.35
N ALA A 48 -12.48 -6.91 24.99
CA ALA A 48 -13.38 -7.00 26.14
C ALA A 48 -14.70 -7.70 25.78
N ALA A 49 -15.36 -7.26 24.69
CA ALA A 49 -16.59 -7.89 24.22
C ALA A 49 -16.40 -9.38 23.88
N ALA A 50 -15.27 -9.75 23.27
CA ALA A 50 -14.97 -11.14 22.93
C ALA A 50 -14.74 -12.00 24.19
N VAL A 51 -14.00 -11.50 25.18
CA VAL A 51 -13.68 -12.23 26.42
C VAL A 51 -14.89 -12.33 27.33
N GLU A 52 -15.62 -11.24 27.55
CA GLU A 52 -16.82 -11.24 28.38
C GLU A 52 -17.94 -12.06 27.73
N GLY A 53 -18.14 -11.91 26.42
CA GLY A 53 -19.13 -12.67 25.66
C GLY A 53 -18.85 -14.18 25.63
N ALA A 54 -17.59 -14.61 25.79
CA ALA A 54 -17.23 -16.02 25.88
C ALA A 54 -17.56 -16.66 27.25
N GLN A 55 -17.90 -15.87 28.27
CA GLN A 55 -18.18 -16.36 29.63
C GLN A 55 -19.68 -16.60 29.89
N VAL A 56 -20.54 -16.20 28.96
CA VAL A 56 -21.99 -16.13 29.13
C VAL A 56 -22.72 -16.80 27.97
N ASP A 57 -24.04 -16.93 28.09
CA ASP A 57 -24.91 -17.38 27.00
C ASP A 57 -24.91 -16.38 25.83
N VAL A 58 -25.35 -16.84 24.65
CA VAL A 58 -25.30 -16.05 23.40
C VAL A 58 -26.07 -14.75 23.50
N ASP A 59 -27.26 -14.75 24.12
CA ASP A 59 -28.10 -13.56 24.20
C ASP A 59 -27.48 -12.51 25.12
N THR A 60 -26.90 -12.95 26.24
CA THR A 60 -26.11 -12.07 27.11
C THR A 60 -24.85 -11.56 26.42
N ALA A 61 -24.16 -12.39 25.64
CA ALA A 61 -22.98 -11.99 24.87
C ALA A 61 -23.31 -10.91 23.83
N LEU A 62 -24.41 -11.06 23.07
CA LEU A 62 -24.87 -10.06 22.10
C LEU A 62 -25.25 -8.74 22.77
N ARG A 63 -25.81 -8.81 23.98
CA ARG A 63 -26.11 -7.62 24.80
C ARG A 63 -24.83 -6.90 25.26
N ILE A 64 -23.78 -7.63 25.62
CA ILE A 64 -22.46 -7.07 25.95
C ILE A 64 -21.84 -6.40 24.72
N GLU A 65 -21.82 -7.09 23.58
CA GLU A 65 -21.33 -6.56 22.30
C GLU A 65 -22.05 -5.25 21.94
N SER A 66 -23.37 -5.21 22.05
CA SER A 66 -24.18 -4.01 21.77
C SER A 66 -23.74 -2.81 22.62
N ARG A 67 -23.41 -3.01 23.90
CA ARG A 67 -22.95 -1.93 24.79
C ARG A 67 -21.61 -1.36 24.33
N TYR A 68 -20.63 -2.22 24.05
CA TYR A 68 -19.32 -1.80 23.55
C TYR A 68 -19.43 -1.13 22.18
N PHE A 69 -20.29 -1.66 21.30
CA PHE A 69 -20.55 -1.06 20.00
C PHE A 69 -21.14 0.35 20.13
N THR A 70 -22.15 0.54 20.98
CA THR A 70 -22.75 1.86 21.22
C THR A 70 -21.73 2.84 21.81
N GLN A 71 -20.90 2.39 22.76
CA GLN A 71 -19.82 3.20 23.32
C GLN A 71 -18.85 3.69 22.23
N LEU A 72 -18.40 2.81 21.35
CA LEU A 72 -17.51 3.18 20.25
C LEU A 72 -18.21 4.11 19.25
N THR A 73 -19.42 3.78 18.84
CA THR A 73 -20.17 4.51 17.79
C THR A 73 -20.46 5.95 18.19
N THR A 74 -20.75 6.18 19.46
CA THR A 74 -21.00 7.54 20.00
C THR A 74 -19.72 8.32 20.31
N GLY A 75 -18.57 7.64 20.35
CA GLY A 75 -17.27 8.22 20.66
C GLY A 75 -16.64 9.07 19.55
N GLN A 76 -15.81 10.04 19.94
CA GLN A 76 -15.16 10.96 19.00
C GLN A 76 -14.15 10.28 18.07
N ILE A 77 -13.41 9.29 18.56
CA ILE A 77 -12.40 8.59 17.75
C ILE A 77 -13.06 7.87 16.57
N SER A 78 -14.21 7.22 16.78
CA SER A 78 -14.96 6.59 15.69
C SER A 78 -15.46 7.62 14.67
N LYS A 79 -15.96 8.78 15.12
CA LYS A 79 -16.35 9.87 14.22
C LYS A 79 -15.16 10.35 13.37
N ASN A 80 -14.00 10.52 13.99
CA ASN A 80 -12.77 10.91 13.28
C ASN A 80 -12.38 9.84 12.24
N MET A 81 -12.43 8.55 12.61
CA MET A 81 -12.09 7.46 11.70
C MET A 81 -13.08 7.34 10.54
N ILE A 82 -14.39 7.49 10.77
CA ILE A 82 -15.40 7.51 9.70
C ILE A 82 -15.19 8.71 8.79
N GLY A 83 -14.97 9.91 9.37
CA GLY A 83 -14.67 11.12 8.60
C GLY A 83 -13.48 10.94 7.66
N THR A 84 -12.36 10.42 8.18
CA THR A 84 -11.12 10.26 7.41
C THR A 84 -11.16 9.07 6.45
N PHE A 85 -11.41 7.86 6.97
CA PHE A 85 -11.24 6.62 6.21
C PHE A 85 -12.44 6.25 5.35
N TRP A 86 -13.64 6.76 5.66
CA TRP A 86 -14.81 6.57 4.82
C TRP A 86 -15.01 7.78 3.91
N HIS A 87 -15.38 8.94 4.46
CA HIS A 87 -15.75 10.10 3.65
C HIS A 87 -14.55 10.70 2.90
N GLY A 88 -13.45 10.98 3.62
CA GLY A 88 -12.25 11.58 3.04
C GLY A 88 -11.63 10.70 1.96
N LEU A 89 -11.37 9.42 2.26
CA LEU A 89 -10.81 8.49 1.25
C LEU A 89 -11.74 8.28 0.06
N ASN A 90 -13.06 8.22 0.24
CA ASN A 90 -13.99 8.08 -0.89
C ASN A 90 -14.01 9.33 -1.77
N ALA A 91 -13.97 10.54 -1.18
CA ALA A 91 -13.88 11.79 -1.93
C ALA A 91 -12.57 11.89 -2.73
N ILE A 92 -11.44 11.49 -2.13
CA ILE A 92 -10.15 11.46 -2.84
C ILE A 92 -10.20 10.45 -4.00
N LYS A 93 -10.74 9.24 -3.77
CA LYS A 93 -10.87 8.20 -4.80
C LYS A 93 -11.80 8.59 -5.94
N SER A 94 -12.85 9.37 -5.66
CA SER A 94 -13.72 9.93 -6.69
C SER A 94 -13.09 11.09 -7.46
N GLY A 95 -11.86 11.49 -7.10
CA GLY A 95 -11.11 12.53 -7.79
C GLY A 95 -11.49 13.95 -7.37
N ALA A 96 -11.95 14.17 -6.13
CA ALA A 96 -12.37 15.49 -5.66
C ALA A 96 -11.28 16.57 -5.77
N SER A 97 -10.00 16.19 -5.70
CA SER A 97 -8.85 17.11 -5.87
C SER A 97 -8.30 17.16 -7.30
N ARG A 98 -8.89 16.41 -8.24
CA ARG A 98 -8.47 16.44 -9.65
C ARG A 98 -9.09 17.68 -10.32
N PRO A 99 -8.29 18.55 -10.98
CA PRO A 99 -8.83 19.68 -11.73
C PRO A 99 -9.91 19.24 -12.73
N ALA A 100 -11.05 19.93 -12.72
CA ALA A 100 -12.23 19.58 -13.52
C ALA A 100 -12.09 19.98 -15.00
N ASP A 101 -11.33 21.04 -15.25
CA ASP A 101 -11.02 21.66 -16.54
C ASP A 101 -9.92 20.92 -17.32
N VAL A 102 -9.10 20.13 -16.63
CA VAL A 102 -8.10 19.27 -17.29
C VAL A 102 -8.78 17.99 -17.76
N THR A 103 -9.05 17.87 -19.05
CA THR A 103 -9.45 16.61 -19.69
C THR A 103 -8.42 15.53 -19.35
N LYS A 104 -8.86 14.30 -19.05
CA LYS A 104 -7.88 13.21 -18.81
C LYS A 104 -7.02 13.09 -20.07
N TRP A 105 -5.71 13.18 -19.88
CA TRP A 105 -4.74 13.16 -20.97
C TRP A 105 -4.93 11.88 -21.80
N GLN A 106 -5.13 12.06 -23.11
CA GLN A 106 -5.22 10.96 -24.05
C GLN A 106 -3.83 10.69 -24.62
N ALA A 107 -3.34 9.47 -24.39
CA ALA A 107 -2.09 9.03 -24.94
C ALA A 107 -2.21 8.74 -26.43
N THR A 108 -1.39 9.40 -27.25
CA THR A 108 -1.36 9.22 -28.71
C THR A 108 -0.71 7.90 -29.17
N LYS A 109 -0.13 7.11 -28.25
CA LYS A 109 0.33 5.74 -28.52
C LYS A 109 0.12 4.84 -27.30
N VAL A 110 -1.02 4.17 -27.25
CA VAL A 110 -1.18 2.95 -26.44
C VAL A 110 -1.57 1.83 -27.39
N GLY A 111 -0.64 0.90 -27.63
CA GLY A 111 -0.98 -0.38 -28.24
C GLY A 111 -1.76 -1.21 -27.21
N VAL A 112 -3.06 -0.96 -27.09
CA VAL A 112 -3.94 -1.79 -26.26
C VAL A 112 -4.30 -3.04 -27.06
N LEU A 113 -3.63 -4.15 -26.78
CA LEU A 113 -4.12 -5.49 -27.12
C LEU A 113 -4.88 -6.03 -25.90
N GLY A 114 -6.20 -5.97 -25.92
CA GLY A 114 -7.04 -6.61 -24.89
C GLY A 114 -8.43 -6.00 -24.77
N ALA A 115 -9.44 -6.78 -25.14
CA ALA A 115 -10.84 -6.41 -25.31
C ALA A 115 -11.62 -6.25 -23.99
N GLY A 116 -12.63 -5.38 -24.01
CA GLY A 116 -13.67 -5.29 -22.98
C GLY A 116 -14.57 -4.08 -23.18
N MET A 117 -15.67 -4.26 -23.92
CA MET A 117 -16.70 -3.23 -24.11
C MET A 117 -17.46 -2.96 -22.81
N MET A 118 -17.46 -1.71 -22.33
CA MET A 118 -18.65 -0.91 -21.94
C MET A 118 -18.27 0.18 -20.91
N GLY A 119 -18.39 1.44 -21.34
CA GLY A 119 -18.54 2.58 -20.44
C GLY A 119 -17.63 3.76 -20.78
N ALA A 120 -18.06 4.62 -21.73
CA ALA A 120 -17.52 5.97 -21.97
C ALA A 120 -16.02 6.14 -21.62
N ASP A 121 -15.16 5.35 -22.28
CA ASP A 121 -13.76 5.20 -21.94
C ASP A 121 -12.95 6.41 -22.38
N VAL A 122 -12.83 7.38 -21.49
CA VAL A 122 -11.64 8.23 -21.51
C VAL A 122 -10.49 7.37 -21.04
N THR A 123 -9.69 6.86 -21.99
CA THR A 123 -8.47 6.10 -21.74
C THR A 123 -7.61 6.86 -20.75
N LYS A 124 -7.46 6.31 -19.54
CA LYS A 124 -6.60 6.91 -18.50
C LYS A 124 -5.17 6.85 -19.00
N TRP A 125 -4.44 7.96 -18.90
CA TRP A 125 -3.00 7.91 -19.07
C TRP A 125 -2.38 6.91 -18.10
N GLN A 126 -1.49 6.08 -18.62
CA GLN A 126 -0.64 5.19 -17.84
C GLN A 126 0.77 5.32 -18.40
N ALA A 127 1.73 5.61 -17.53
CA ALA A 127 3.13 5.61 -17.89
C ALA A 127 3.53 4.24 -18.45
N THR A 128 4.18 4.25 -19.61
CA THR A 128 4.63 3.07 -20.33
C THR A 128 6.10 2.76 -20.06
N LYS A 129 6.89 3.78 -19.69
CA LYS A 129 8.29 3.62 -19.26
C LYS A 129 8.67 4.75 -18.32
N VAL A 130 9.12 4.42 -17.11
CA VAL A 130 9.44 5.39 -16.06
C VAL A 130 10.95 5.52 -15.86
N GLY A 131 11.47 6.74 -15.88
CA GLY A 131 12.81 7.05 -15.42
C GLY A 131 12.79 7.46 -13.95
N VAL A 132 13.73 6.96 -13.15
CA VAL A 132 13.93 7.38 -11.76
C VAL A 132 15.37 7.87 -11.61
N LEU A 133 15.55 9.13 -11.23
CA LEU A 133 16.86 9.75 -11.06
C LEU A 133 17.25 9.70 -9.58
N GLY A 134 18.29 8.94 -9.26
CA GLY A 134 18.72 8.65 -7.89
C GLY A 134 18.25 7.27 -7.44
N ALA A 135 19.18 6.46 -6.94
CA ALA A 135 18.97 5.11 -6.45
C ALA A 135 19.11 4.99 -4.92
N GLY A 136 18.99 6.13 -4.22
CA GLY A 136 18.83 6.18 -2.77
C GLY A 136 17.51 5.54 -2.31
N MET A 137 17.21 5.62 -1.00
CA MET A 137 16.04 4.96 -0.41
C MET A 137 14.71 5.33 -1.12
N MET A 138 14.52 6.60 -1.47
CA MET A 138 13.29 7.06 -2.14
C MET A 138 13.20 6.53 -3.57
N GLY A 139 14.24 6.74 -4.38
CA GLY A 139 14.26 6.28 -5.78
C GLY A 139 14.15 4.76 -5.92
N ALA A 140 14.83 4.00 -5.05
CA ALA A 140 14.68 2.54 -4.98
C ALA A 140 13.23 2.12 -4.64
N GLY A 141 12.57 2.84 -3.72
CA GLY A 141 11.16 2.62 -3.38
C GLY A 141 10.19 2.95 -4.52
N ILE A 142 10.43 4.05 -5.23
CA ILE A 142 9.65 4.46 -6.41
C ILE A 142 9.80 3.41 -7.51
N ALA A 143 11.03 3.00 -7.82
CA ALA A 143 11.32 1.96 -8.81
C ALA A 143 10.61 0.64 -8.48
N TYR A 144 10.70 0.18 -7.23
CA TYR A 144 9.97 -0.99 -6.75
C TYR A 144 8.45 -0.84 -6.92
N SER A 145 7.87 0.29 -6.47
CA SER A 145 6.42 0.53 -6.50
C SER A 145 5.85 0.61 -7.92
N THR A 146 6.70 0.99 -8.88
CA THR A 146 6.38 1.11 -10.31
C THR A 146 6.51 -0.25 -11.00
N ALA A 147 7.65 -0.93 -10.81
CA ALA A 147 7.92 -2.22 -11.42
C ALA A 147 6.93 -3.31 -10.97
N ILE A 148 6.51 -3.31 -9.70
CA ILE A 148 5.53 -4.31 -9.22
C ILE A 148 4.13 -4.14 -9.86
N LYS A 149 3.85 -2.99 -10.46
CA LYS A 149 2.63 -2.75 -11.27
C LYS A 149 2.82 -3.15 -12.74
N GLY A 150 3.97 -3.70 -13.12
CA GLY A 150 4.26 -4.16 -14.48
C GLY A 150 4.80 -3.06 -15.41
N ILE A 151 5.21 -1.91 -14.88
CA ILE A 151 5.71 -0.78 -15.68
C ILE A 151 7.25 -0.85 -15.70
N PRO A 152 7.90 -0.85 -16.89
CA PRO A 152 9.35 -0.77 -17.03
C PRO A 152 9.93 0.48 -16.36
N VAL A 153 11.06 0.31 -15.67
CA VAL A 153 11.76 1.37 -14.93
C VAL A 153 13.22 1.44 -15.32
N VAL A 154 13.71 2.63 -15.65
CA VAL A 154 15.14 2.95 -15.74
C VAL A 154 15.55 3.63 -14.44
N LEU A 155 16.31 2.95 -13.60
CA LEU A 155 16.84 3.47 -12.35
C LEU A 155 18.27 3.99 -12.60
N LYS A 156 18.40 5.31 -12.71
CA LYS A 156 19.66 5.98 -13.05
C LYS A 156 20.30 6.57 -11.80
N ASP A 157 21.58 6.29 -11.56
CA ASP A 157 22.38 6.95 -10.53
C ASP A 157 23.70 7.49 -11.13
N VAL A 158 24.62 8.02 -10.32
CA VAL A 158 25.94 8.48 -10.79
C VAL A 158 26.86 7.33 -11.18
N SER A 159 26.60 6.11 -10.69
CA SER A 159 27.31 4.90 -11.04
C SER A 159 26.36 3.71 -11.17
N VAL A 160 26.72 2.73 -11.99
CA VAL A 160 25.95 1.49 -12.14
C VAL A 160 25.88 0.75 -10.80
N GLU A 161 26.95 0.79 -10.02
CA GLU A 161 27.00 0.18 -8.69
C GLU A 161 25.93 0.76 -7.74
N ASN A 162 25.74 2.08 -7.72
CA ASN A 162 24.70 2.71 -6.91
C ASN A 162 23.29 2.35 -7.42
N ALA A 163 23.09 2.36 -8.74
CA ALA A 163 21.83 1.95 -9.34
C ALA A 163 21.47 0.49 -8.99
N GLU A 164 22.45 -0.42 -9.05
CA GLU A 164 22.27 -1.82 -8.68
C GLU A 164 22.00 -2.00 -7.18
N LYS A 165 22.63 -1.20 -6.31
CA LYS A 165 22.27 -1.16 -4.87
C LYS A 165 20.80 -0.76 -4.68
N GLY A 166 20.30 0.20 -5.44
CA GLY A 166 18.89 0.58 -5.45
C GLY A 166 17.98 -0.54 -5.97
N LYS A 167 18.37 -1.24 -7.04
CA LYS A 167 17.63 -2.42 -7.54
C LYS A 167 17.61 -3.56 -6.51
N ALA A 168 18.71 -3.80 -5.80
CA ALA A 168 18.81 -4.82 -4.75
C ALA A 168 17.84 -4.58 -3.57
N TYR A 169 17.42 -3.33 -3.32
CA TYR A 169 16.34 -3.04 -2.38
C TYR A 169 15.02 -3.69 -2.81
N SER A 170 14.67 -3.58 -4.10
CA SER A 170 13.49 -4.23 -4.68
C SER A 170 13.56 -5.75 -4.52
N GLN A 171 14.74 -6.34 -4.77
CA GLN A 171 14.96 -7.77 -4.61
C GLN A 171 14.67 -8.23 -3.17
N LYS A 172 15.23 -7.54 -2.16
CA LYS A 172 14.97 -7.87 -0.74
C LYS A 172 13.48 -7.84 -0.38
N LEU A 173 12.73 -6.85 -0.88
CA LEU A 173 11.29 -6.75 -0.62
C LEU A 173 10.48 -7.87 -1.28
N LEU A 174 10.88 -8.27 -2.49
CA LEU A 174 10.23 -9.34 -3.23
C LEU A 174 10.58 -10.71 -2.64
N ASP A 175 11.84 -10.96 -2.27
CA ASP A 175 12.27 -12.19 -1.59
C ASP A 175 11.50 -12.41 -0.29
N LYS A 176 11.25 -11.34 0.48
CA LYS A 176 10.40 -11.40 1.67
C LYS A 176 8.96 -11.78 1.36
N ARG A 177 8.41 -11.37 0.21
CA ARG A 177 7.06 -11.80 -0.20
C ARG A 177 7.03 -13.26 -0.66
N VAL A 178 8.08 -13.71 -1.33
CA VAL A 178 8.23 -15.12 -1.71
C VAL A 178 8.31 -16.01 -0.47
N SER A 179 9.13 -15.66 0.52
CA SER A 179 9.25 -16.43 1.76
C SER A 179 7.97 -16.46 2.60
N GLN A 180 7.10 -15.45 2.44
CA GLN A 180 5.78 -15.39 3.06
C GLN A 180 4.68 -16.10 2.24
N GLY A 181 5.01 -16.75 1.13
CA GLY A 181 4.03 -17.41 0.24
C GLY A 181 3.08 -16.43 -0.46
N ARG A 182 3.43 -15.14 -0.53
CA ARG A 182 2.59 -14.08 -1.13
C ARG A 182 2.88 -13.85 -2.61
N MET A 183 3.93 -14.46 -3.15
CA MET A 183 4.25 -14.45 -4.58
C MET A 183 5.20 -15.61 -4.94
N THR A 184 5.32 -15.95 -6.23
CA THR A 184 6.27 -16.96 -6.71
C THR A 184 7.63 -16.35 -7.05
N ALA A 185 8.67 -17.18 -7.12
CA ALA A 185 10.02 -16.75 -7.51
C ALA A 185 10.06 -16.23 -8.96
N GLU A 186 9.31 -16.87 -9.86
CA GLU A 186 9.21 -16.45 -11.26
C GLU A 186 8.58 -15.05 -11.35
N LYS A 187 7.56 -14.78 -10.53
CA LYS A 187 6.94 -13.46 -10.52
C LYS A 187 7.86 -12.38 -9.95
N ARG A 188 8.67 -12.72 -8.93
CA ARG A 188 9.73 -11.82 -8.45
C ARG A 188 10.69 -11.49 -9.60
N ASP A 189 11.19 -12.51 -10.30
CA ASP A 189 12.22 -12.32 -11.34
C ASP A 189 11.68 -11.50 -12.51
N GLN A 190 10.41 -11.69 -12.88
CA GLN A 190 9.70 -10.83 -13.83
C GLN A 190 9.60 -9.37 -13.37
N VAL A 191 9.39 -9.10 -12.08
CA VAL A 191 9.36 -7.72 -11.57
C VAL A 191 10.75 -7.11 -11.57
N LEU A 192 11.78 -7.88 -11.21
CA LEU A 192 13.17 -7.40 -11.20
C LEU A 192 13.71 -7.14 -12.60
N SER A 193 13.26 -7.89 -13.61
CA SER A 193 13.66 -7.67 -15.01
C SER A 193 13.10 -6.38 -15.60
N LEU A 194 12.04 -5.83 -15.02
CA LEU A 194 11.51 -4.52 -15.41
C LEU A 194 12.37 -3.35 -14.92
N ILE A 195 13.34 -3.57 -14.01
CA ILE A 195 14.22 -2.52 -13.49
C ILE A 195 15.58 -2.60 -14.19
N THR A 196 15.86 -1.62 -15.04
CA THR A 196 17.17 -1.40 -15.66
C THR A 196 17.96 -0.43 -14.81
N ALA A 197 18.99 -0.91 -14.11
CA ALA A 197 19.91 -0.08 -13.35
C ALA A 197 21.02 0.44 -14.26
N THR A 198 21.31 1.75 -14.21
CA THR A 198 22.26 2.38 -15.13
C THR A 198 22.92 3.63 -14.54
N ALA A 199 24.06 4.03 -15.12
CA ALA A 199 24.67 5.35 -14.92
C ALA A 199 24.44 6.30 -16.11
N SER A 200 23.95 5.79 -17.24
CA SER A 200 23.80 6.52 -18.49
C SER A 200 22.45 7.21 -18.54
N ALA A 201 22.44 8.53 -18.79
CA ALA A 201 21.21 9.26 -19.01
C ALA A 201 20.54 8.88 -20.34
N GLN A 202 21.30 8.38 -21.32
CA GLN A 202 20.78 7.93 -22.62
C GLN A 202 19.75 6.80 -22.49
N ASP A 203 19.85 5.97 -21.46
CA ASP A 203 18.88 4.88 -21.21
C ASP A 203 17.48 5.41 -20.84
N LEU A 204 17.38 6.68 -20.42
CA LEU A 204 16.11 7.37 -20.17
C LEU A 204 15.32 7.64 -21.46
N GLN A 205 15.91 7.43 -22.64
CA GLN A 205 15.26 7.67 -23.92
C GLN A 205 13.89 6.96 -23.98
N GLY A 206 12.86 7.75 -24.27
CA GLY A 206 11.49 7.26 -24.42
C GLY A 206 10.76 7.00 -23.10
N CYS A 207 11.31 7.40 -21.95
CA CYS A 207 10.54 7.49 -20.72
C CYS A 207 9.44 8.55 -20.89
N ASP A 208 8.19 8.20 -20.58
CA ASP A 208 7.05 9.14 -20.61
C ASP A 208 6.72 9.72 -19.23
N LEU A 209 7.45 9.28 -18.21
CA LEU A 209 7.49 9.85 -16.88
C LEU A 209 8.92 9.76 -16.35
N ILE A 210 9.50 10.87 -15.92
CA ILE A 210 10.76 10.88 -15.19
C ILE A 210 10.52 11.48 -13.81
N ILE A 211 10.92 10.76 -12.76
CA ILE A 211 10.78 11.15 -11.36
C ILE A 211 12.18 11.36 -10.79
N GLU A 212 12.46 12.58 -10.39
CA GLU A 212 13.69 12.95 -9.70
C GLU A 212 13.58 12.61 -8.21
N ALA A 213 14.62 11.93 -7.68
CA ALA A 213 14.73 11.51 -6.29
C ALA A 213 16.21 11.56 -5.83
N VAL A 214 16.92 12.61 -6.23
CA VAL A 214 18.29 12.92 -5.82
C VAL A 214 18.30 13.72 -4.51
N PHE A 215 19.50 14.10 -4.06
CA PHE A 215 19.67 14.87 -2.83
C PHE A 215 19.02 16.26 -2.95
N GLU A 216 18.50 16.78 -1.83
CA GLU A 216 17.82 18.08 -1.76
C GLU A 216 18.83 19.23 -1.89
N ASN A 217 19.28 19.47 -3.11
CA ASN A 217 20.16 20.57 -3.50
C ASN A 217 19.67 21.14 -4.84
N GLN A 218 19.39 22.45 -4.85
CA GLN A 218 18.76 23.11 -5.99
C GLN A 218 19.61 23.08 -7.26
N GLU A 219 20.92 23.29 -7.15
CA GLU A 219 21.85 23.27 -8.29
C GLU A 219 21.98 21.85 -8.88
N LEU A 220 22.07 20.85 -8.00
CA LEU A 220 22.11 19.44 -8.40
C LEU A 220 20.81 19.04 -9.11
N LYS A 221 19.65 19.38 -8.53
CA LYS A 221 18.34 19.09 -9.13
C LYS A 221 18.18 19.76 -10.49
N ALA A 222 18.56 21.02 -10.60
CA ALA A 222 18.50 21.74 -11.88
C ALA A 222 19.37 21.06 -12.95
N LYS A 223 20.62 20.72 -12.60
CA LYS A 223 21.55 20.03 -13.50
C LYS A 223 21.04 18.66 -13.94
N VAL A 224 20.60 17.84 -12.99
CA VAL A 224 20.11 16.47 -13.24
C VAL A 224 18.81 16.49 -14.05
N THR A 225 17.92 17.44 -13.75
CA THR A 225 16.67 17.63 -14.49
C THR A 225 16.95 18.02 -15.94
N GLN A 226 17.83 19.00 -16.16
CA GLN A 226 18.21 19.44 -17.51
C GLN A 226 18.87 18.32 -18.32
N GLU A 227 19.73 17.51 -17.69
CA GLU A 227 20.35 16.34 -18.32
C GLU A 227 19.33 15.26 -18.70
N ALA A 228 18.25 15.09 -17.92
CA ALA A 228 17.25 14.06 -18.15
C ALA A 228 16.13 14.50 -19.13
N GLU A 229 15.78 15.78 -19.13
CA GLU A 229 14.68 16.35 -19.93
C GLU A 229 14.86 16.10 -21.43
N GLN A 230 16.10 16.15 -21.93
CA GLN A 230 16.42 15.86 -23.33
C GLN A 230 16.05 14.45 -23.80
N TYR A 231 15.87 13.49 -22.88
CA TYR A 231 15.51 12.09 -23.17
C TYR A 231 14.03 11.78 -22.95
N LEU A 232 13.29 12.74 -22.38
CA LEU A 232 11.87 12.60 -22.09
C LEU A 232 11.08 12.45 -23.40
N ALA A 233 10.13 11.52 -23.42
CA ALA A 233 9.26 11.33 -24.58
C ALA A 233 8.44 12.61 -24.86
N PRO A 234 8.01 12.85 -26.12
CA PRO A 234 7.08 13.93 -26.41
C PRO A 234 5.81 13.83 -25.54
N ASN A 235 5.45 14.94 -24.87
CA ASN A 235 4.38 15.02 -23.86
C ASN A 235 4.61 14.20 -22.57
N GLY A 236 5.84 13.75 -22.32
CA GLY A 236 6.19 13.11 -21.06
C GLY A 236 6.12 14.09 -19.89
N VAL A 237 6.07 13.54 -18.68
CA VAL A 237 6.00 14.32 -17.44
C VAL A 237 7.32 14.26 -16.69
N MET A 238 7.78 15.41 -16.22
CA MET A 238 8.89 15.53 -15.27
C MET A 238 8.32 15.81 -13.87
N ALA A 239 8.78 15.08 -12.85
CA ALA A 239 8.35 15.22 -11.46
C ALA A 239 9.56 15.26 -10.51
N SER A 240 9.44 15.96 -9.39
CA SER A 240 10.42 16.13 -8.31
C SER A 240 9.69 16.13 -6.97
#